data_AF-A0A0M9X831-F1
#
_entry.id   AF-A0A0M9X831-F1
#
_cell.length_a   1.000
_cell.length_b   1.000
_cell.length_c   1.000
_cell.angle_alpha   90.00
_cell.angle_beta   90.00
_cell.angle_gamma   90.00
#
_symmetry.space_group_name_H-M   'P 1'
#
loop_
_entity.id
_entity.type
_entity.pdbx_description
1 polymer ?
#
loop_
_entity_poly.entity_id
_entity_poly.type
_entity_poly.pdbx_seq_one_letter_code
_entity_poly.pdbx_strand_id
1 'polypeptide(L)'
;MSQTNSALPRQVADTYVDELIALDPVTGTFLGVRESSPRLPDLSPAGQEALAELQRATLARLDEAERRPGADSDIERRCARLLRERLTAELAVHEADEGLRAVGNLGTVAHSVREVFTVTPAETEEDWAAIAERLRAVPAALAGYRESLALGLERKLYAAPRPTETFTGQLAEWADTGEGRGWFEDFAAAGPDALRTELDEGARAATAAVVELRDWMRDVYAPAVEGAPNTVGRERYARWARYYNGTDLDLDEAYAYGWSEYHRLLGEMRKEAEKILPGAGTPWVALAHLDEHGRHIEGVDEVRRWLQGLMDRAIDSLDGTHFDLAERVRKVESRIAPPGSAAAPYYTPPSEDFSRPGCTWLPTMGLTRFPVYDLVSTWYHEGVPGHHLQLAQWVHVAEDLSRYQASVGMVSANAEGWALYAERLMDELGFLTDAEERLGYLDAQMMRAARVIVDIGMHLELRIPADSPFHPGERWTPELAEEFFGAHSSRPADFVESELTRYLTIPGQAIGYKLGERAWLLGRENARKRHGDAFDLKAWHMAALSQGSLGLDDLVDELSAL
;
A
#
# COMPACT_ATOMS: atom_id res chain seq x y z
N MET A 1 26.56 -29.99 -26.49
CA MET A 1 25.12 -30.03 -26.13
C MET A 1 25.06 -29.81 -24.64
N SER A 2 24.96 -28.54 -24.23
CA SER A 2 24.84 -28.18 -22.81
C SER A 2 23.43 -28.59 -22.39
N GLN A 3 23.30 -29.46 -21.40
CA GLN A 3 22.03 -29.67 -20.72
C GLN A 3 21.71 -28.36 -20.01
N THR A 4 20.94 -27.48 -20.65
CA THR A 4 20.26 -26.40 -19.96
C THR A 4 19.37 -27.06 -18.92
N ASN A 5 19.81 -27.00 -17.67
CA ASN A 5 19.01 -27.36 -16.52
C ASN A 5 17.85 -26.35 -16.51
N SER A 6 16.74 -26.70 -17.14
CA SER A 6 15.60 -25.80 -17.32
C SER A 6 15.02 -25.44 -15.96
N ALA A 7 14.72 -24.17 -15.75
CA ALA A 7 14.13 -23.67 -14.51
C ALA A 7 12.70 -24.20 -14.28
N LEU A 8 12.34 -24.49 -13.02
CA LEU A 8 10.95 -24.59 -12.53
C LEU A 8 10.39 -23.18 -12.25
N PRO A 9 9.06 -23.01 -12.08
CA PRO A 9 8.44 -21.70 -11.88
C PRO A 9 9.10 -20.81 -10.82
N ARG A 10 9.44 -21.34 -9.64
CA ARG A 10 10.14 -20.58 -8.59
C ARG A 10 11.49 -20.03 -9.05
N GLN A 11 12.25 -20.83 -9.80
CA GLN A 11 13.55 -20.40 -10.34
C GLN A 11 13.39 -19.32 -11.43
N VAL A 12 12.31 -19.38 -12.23
CA VAL A 12 11.97 -18.31 -13.17
C VAL A 12 11.62 -17.02 -12.41
N ALA A 13 10.83 -17.13 -11.34
CA ALA A 13 10.44 -15.99 -10.50
C ALA A 13 11.65 -15.35 -9.81
N ASP A 14 12.58 -16.15 -9.27
CA ASP A 14 13.80 -15.63 -8.65
C ASP A 14 14.71 -14.94 -9.67
N THR A 15 14.85 -15.53 -10.87
CA THR A 15 15.61 -14.91 -11.98
C THR A 15 14.98 -13.56 -12.39
N TYR A 16 13.66 -13.48 -12.40
CA TYR A 16 12.95 -12.23 -12.68
C TYR A 16 13.29 -11.13 -11.66
N VAL A 17 13.39 -11.46 -10.36
CA VAL A 17 13.78 -10.48 -9.34
C VAL A 17 15.18 -9.92 -9.62
N ASP A 18 16.15 -10.76 -9.96
CA ASP A 18 17.52 -10.29 -10.25
C ASP A 18 17.57 -9.39 -11.49
N GLU A 19 16.83 -9.75 -12.55
CA GLU A 19 16.74 -8.95 -13.78
C GLU A 19 15.94 -7.66 -13.57
N LEU A 20 14.90 -7.69 -12.74
CA LEU A 20 14.10 -6.53 -12.35
C LEU A 20 14.98 -5.51 -11.62
N ILE A 21 15.78 -5.93 -10.64
CA ILE A 21 16.69 -5.04 -9.89
C ILE A 21 17.68 -4.32 -10.82
N ALA A 22 18.08 -4.95 -11.92
CA ALA A 22 18.97 -4.32 -12.88
C ALA A 22 18.31 -3.14 -13.62
N LEU A 23 17.00 -3.21 -13.87
CA LEU A 23 16.18 -2.17 -14.52
C LEU A 23 15.60 -1.17 -13.52
N ASP A 24 15.22 -1.65 -12.33
CA ASP A 24 14.71 -0.87 -11.22
C ASP A 24 15.57 -1.04 -9.95
N PRO A 25 16.66 -0.26 -9.85
CA PRO A 25 17.51 -0.25 -8.65
C PRO A 25 16.78 0.27 -7.40
N VAL A 26 15.64 0.95 -7.52
CA VAL A 26 14.87 1.36 -6.34
C VAL A 26 14.35 0.13 -5.62
N THR A 27 13.74 -0.81 -6.36
CA THR A 27 13.35 -2.13 -5.81
C THR A 27 14.55 -2.82 -5.17
N GLY A 28 15.72 -2.83 -5.83
CA GLY A 28 16.95 -3.42 -5.28
C GLY A 28 17.35 -2.84 -3.92
N THR A 29 17.23 -1.53 -3.72
CA THR A 29 17.52 -0.90 -2.42
C THR A 29 16.52 -1.30 -1.34
N PHE A 30 15.23 -1.38 -1.64
CA PHE A 30 14.23 -1.87 -0.68
C PHE A 30 14.48 -3.32 -0.26
N LEU A 31 14.98 -4.14 -1.19
CA LEU A 31 15.39 -5.53 -0.94
C LEU A 31 16.75 -5.67 -0.22
N GLY A 32 17.47 -4.56 0.00
CA GLY A 32 18.78 -4.57 0.67
C GLY A 32 19.97 -4.92 -0.24
N VAL A 33 19.83 -4.85 -1.56
CA VAL A 33 20.93 -5.07 -2.53
C VAL A 33 21.82 -3.84 -2.59
N ARG A 34 23.04 -3.96 -2.04
CA ARG A 34 23.99 -2.85 -1.87
C ARG A 34 24.40 -2.20 -3.19
N GLU A 35 24.53 -2.98 -4.25
CA GLU A 35 24.90 -2.52 -5.61
C GLU A 35 23.84 -1.61 -6.24
N SER A 36 22.64 -1.56 -5.66
CA SER A 36 21.55 -0.69 -6.11
C SER A 36 21.64 0.71 -5.50
N SER A 37 22.35 0.87 -4.38
CA SER A 37 22.49 2.13 -3.63
C SER A 37 22.88 3.36 -4.46
N PRO A 38 23.74 3.28 -5.50
CA PRO A 38 24.13 4.45 -6.29
C PRO A 38 23.23 4.75 -7.51
N ARG A 39 22.19 3.94 -7.79
CA ARG A 39 21.49 3.97 -9.08
C ARG A 39 20.02 4.38 -8.95
N LEU A 40 19.45 4.85 -10.07
CA LEU A 40 18.02 5.09 -10.25
C LEU A 40 17.55 4.45 -11.57
N PRO A 41 16.25 4.09 -11.69
CA PRO A 41 15.68 3.54 -12.92
C PRO A 41 15.65 4.57 -14.05
N ASP A 42 15.59 4.07 -15.29
CA ASP A 42 15.20 4.87 -16.46
C ASP A 42 13.67 5.05 -16.45
N LEU A 43 13.20 6.28 -16.22
CA LEU A 43 11.78 6.61 -16.15
C LEU A 43 11.19 7.07 -17.49
N SER A 44 11.98 7.05 -18.57
CA SER A 44 11.55 7.37 -19.93
C SER A 44 10.62 6.29 -20.52
N PRO A 45 9.95 6.55 -21.65
CA PRO A 45 9.19 5.52 -22.36
C PRO A 45 10.03 4.29 -22.73
N ALA A 46 11.33 4.47 -23.00
CA ALA A 46 12.23 3.36 -23.30
C ALA A 46 12.49 2.49 -22.06
N GLY A 47 12.63 3.10 -20.88
CA GLY A 47 12.74 2.37 -19.61
C GLY A 47 11.47 1.59 -19.27
N GLN A 48 10.29 2.19 -19.49
CA GLN A 48 9.00 1.51 -19.33
C GLN A 48 8.88 0.29 -20.28
N GLU A 49 9.27 0.44 -21.55
CA GLU A 49 9.25 -0.66 -22.51
C GLU A 49 10.26 -1.76 -22.16
N ALA A 50 11.46 -1.42 -21.68
CA ALA A 50 12.45 -2.41 -21.25
C ALA A 50 11.92 -3.29 -20.11
N LEU A 51 11.19 -2.71 -19.16
CA LEU A 51 10.51 -3.46 -18.10
C LEU A 51 9.41 -4.36 -18.69
N ALA A 52 8.59 -3.85 -19.60
CA ALA A 52 7.56 -4.66 -20.27
C ALA A 52 8.15 -5.82 -21.09
N GLU A 53 9.28 -5.62 -21.77
CA GLU A 53 10.01 -6.68 -22.47
C GLU A 53 10.50 -7.76 -21.51
N LEU A 54 11.04 -7.37 -20.34
CA LEU A 54 11.43 -8.31 -19.30
C LEU A 54 10.22 -9.12 -18.80
N GLN A 55 9.08 -8.48 -18.56
CA GLN A 55 7.85 -9.15 -18.12
C GLN A 55 7.37 -10.16 -19.17
N ARG A 56 7.31 -9.78 -20.46
CA ARG A 56 6.92 -10.68 -21.56
C ARG A 56 7.89 -11.86 -21.71
N ALA A 57 9.20 -11.61 -21.64
CA ALA A 57 10.21 -12.67 -21.68
C ALA A 57 10.08 -13.63 -20.50
N THR A 58 9.74 -13.09 -19.32
CA THR A 58 9.50 -13.89 -18.10
C THR A 58 8.27 -14.77 -18.22
N LEU A 59 7.16 -14.26 -18.74
CA LEU A 59 5.97 -15.06 -19.02
C LEU A 59 6.26 -16.20 -20.01
N ALA A 60 7.05 -15.95 -21.06
CA ALA A 60 7.47 -16.99 -22.00
C ALA A 60 8.34 -18.08 -21.33
N ARG A 61 9.24 -17.70 -20.41
CA ARG A 61 10.02 -18.64 -19.59
C ARG A 61 9.12 -19.43 -18.62
N LEU A 62 8.13 -18.77 -18.04
CA LEU A 62 7.17 -19.39 -17.13
C LEU A 62 6.32 -20.45 -17.84
N ASP A 63 5.85 -20.16 -19.06
CA ASP A 63 5.10 -21.11 -19.91
C ASP A 63 5.90 -22.41 -20.18
N GLU A 64 7.22 -22.31 -20.39
CA GLU A 64 8.11 -23.47 -20.54
C GLU A 64 8.26 -24.22 -19.20
N ALA A 65 8.46 -23.48 -18.10
CA ALA A 65 8.69 -24.01 -16.77
C ALA A 65 7.47 -24.81 -16.24
N GLU A 66 6.25 -24.33 -16.47
CA GLU A 66 5.01 -25.01 -16.04
C GLU A 66 4.78 -26.37 -16.71
N ARG A 67 5.44 -26.64 -17.85
CA ARG A 67 5.33 -27.93 -18.55
C ARG A 67 6.34 -28.97 -18.05
N ARG A 68 7.22 -28.61 -17.11
CA ARG A 68 8.29 -29.48 -16.63
C ARG A 68 7.79 -30.42 -15.53
N PRO A 69 8.34 -31.65 -15.43
CA PRO A 69 8.04 -32.53 -14.31
C PRO A 69 8.35 -31.85 -12.96
N GLY A 70 7.40 -31.85 -12.03
CA GLY A 70 7.52 -31.22 -10.71
C GLY A 70 6.91 -29.81 -10.60
N ALA A 71 6.58 -29.17 -11.72
CA ALA A 71 5.91 -27.86 -11.73
C ALA A 71 4.46 -27.90 -11.21
N ASP A 72 3.87 -29.09 -11.11
CA ASP A 72 2.52 -29.34 -10.58
C ASP A 72 2.46 -29.40 -9.05
N SER A 73 3.61 -29.41 -8.36
CA SER A 73 3.65 -29.30 -6.91
C SER A 73 3.01 -27.97 -6.43
N ASP A 74 2.42 -27.98 -5.24
CA ASP A 74 1.67 -26.83 -4.72
C ASP A 74 2.49 -25.55 -4.65
N ILE A 75 3.76 -25.64 -4.24
CA ILE A 75 4.65 -24.48 -4.12
C ILE A 75 5.02 -23.88 -5.48
N GLU A 76 5.26 -24.72 -6.49
CA GLU A 76 5.58 -24.27 -7.85
C GLU A 76 4.34 -23.68 -8.54
N ARG A 77 3.18 -24.34 -8.39
CA ARG A 77 1.91 -23.86 -8.94
C ARG A 77 1.51 -22.51 -8.36
N ARG A 78 1.58 -22.32 -7.04
CA ARG A 78 1.25 -21.02 -6.41
C ARG A 78 2.20 -19.91 -6.84
N CYS A 79 3.50 -20.20 -6.94
CA CYS A 79 4.48 -19.26 -7.47
C CYS A 79 4.14 -18.85 -8.90
N ALA A 80 3.86 -19.84 -9.77
CA ALA A 80 3.50 -19.59 -11.17
C ALA A 80 2.24 -18.73 -11.30
N ARG A 81 1.21 -19.03 -10.51
CA ARG A 81 -0.04 -18.25 -10.47
C ARG A 81 0.22 -16.80 -10.11
N LEU A 82 0.90 -16.54 -8.99
CA LEU A 82 1.20 -15.16 -8.59
C LEU A 82 2.03 -14.42 -9.63
N LEU A 83 3.12 -15.03 -10.13
CA LEU A 83 3.98 -14.39 -11.11
C LEU A 83 3.19 -14.06 -12.38
N ARG A 84 2.43 -15.02 -12.92
CA ARG A 84 1.60 -14.79 -14.10
C ARG A 84 0.58 -13.68 -13.87
N GLU A 85 -0.10 -13.72 -12.73
CA GLU A 85 -1.13 -12.77 -12.36
C GLU A 85 -0.56 -11.33 -12.31
N ARG A 86 0.53 -11.11 -11.57
CA ARG A 86 1.18 -9.80 -11.48
C ARG A 86 1.71 -9.30 -12.82
N LEU A 87 2.48 -10.12 -13.54
CA LEU A 87 3.09 -9.69 -14.81
C LEU A 87 2.04 -9.38 -15.88
N THR A 88 0.94 -10.14 -15.93
CA THR A 88 -0.14 -9.85 -16.89
C THR A 88 -0.92 -8.59 -16.51
N ALA A 89 -1.13 -8.32 -15.22
CA ALA A 89 -1.75 -7.08 -14.77
C ALA A 89 -0.86 -5.86 -15.04
N GLU A 90 0.45 -5.96 -14.76
CA GLU A 90 1.43 -4.91 -15.06
C GLU A 90 1.49 -4.62 -16.57
N LEU A 91 1.53 -5.66 -17.42
CA LEU A 91 1.51 -5.51 -18.87
C LEU A 91 0.21 -4.88 -19.37
N ALA A 92 -0.95 -5.22 -18.79
CA ALA A 92 -2.22 -4.60 -19.18
C ALA A 92 -2.25 -3.09 -18.91
N VAL A 93 -1.61 -2.64 -17.82
CA VAL A 93 -1.42 -1.22 -17.48
C VAL A 93 -0.45 -0.55 -18.46
N HIS A 94 0.67 -1.20 -18.77
CA HIS A 94 1.67 -0.72 -19.74
C HIS A 94 1.09 -0.58 -21.15
N GLU A 95 0.41 -1.61 -21.65
CA GLU A 95 -0.20 -1.65 -22.99
C GLU A 95 -1.32 -0.61 -23.18
N ALA A 96 -1.88 -0.11 -22.07
CA ALA A 96 -2.84 0.98 -22.06
C ALA A 96 -2.19 2.38 -21.91
N ASP A 97 -0.86 2.45 -22.00
CA ASP A 97 -0.04 3.66 -21.85
C ASP A 97 -0.34 4.42 -20.53
N GLU A 98 -0.75 3.72 -19.47
CA GLU A 98 -1.07 4.37 -18.19
C GLU A 98 0.18 5.00 -17.55
N GLY A 99 1.37 4.43 -17.79
CA GLY A 99 2.66 4.99 -17.36
C GLY A 99 3.00 6.36 -17.96
N LEU A 100 2.34 6.77 -19.06
CA LEU A 100 2.52 8.09 -19.69
C LEU A 100 1.69 9.20 -19.02
N ARG A 101 0.87 8.86 -18.02
CA ARG A 101 -0.02 9.79 -17.29
C ARG A 101 -0.08 9.50 -15.79
N ALA A 102 0.96 8.87 -15.27
CA ALA A 102 1.08 8.48 -13.86
C ALA A 102 1.46 9.68 -12.99
N VAL A 103 0.51 10.58 -12.75
CA VAL A 103 0.65 11.78 -11.90
C VAL A 103 -0.33 11.70 -10.73
N GLY A 104 0.15 12.00 -9.51
CA GLY A 104 -0.72 12.22 -8.36
C GLY A 104 0.03 12.35 -7.05
N ASN A 105 -0.70 12.28 -5.93
CA ASN A 105 -0.22 12.73 -4.62
C ASN A 105 0.59 11.70 -3.81
N LEU A 106 0.70 10.46 -4.30
CA LEU A 106 1.56 9.42 -3.74
C LEU A 106 1.81 8.31 -4.76
N GLY A 107 2.80 7.46 -4.49
CA GLY A 107 3.00 6.21 -5.24
C GLY A 107 3.37 6.40 -6.71
N THR A 108 3.83 7.59 -7.10
CA THR A 108 4.36 7.83 -8.45
C THR A 108 5.87 7.58 -8.49
N VAL A 109 6.42 7.39 -9.69
CA VAL A 109 7.86 7.19 -9.88
C VAL A 109 8.72 8.34 -9.33
N ALA A 110 8.20 9.57 -9.31
CA ALA A 110 8.88 10.71 -8.71
C ALA A 110 8.95 10.62 -7.18
N HIS A 111 7.91 10.07 -6.54
CA HIS A 111 7.95 9.76 -5.10
C HIS A 111 9.02 8.72 -4.81
N SER A 112 9.08 7.64 -5.59
CA SER A 112 10.08 6.58 -5.43
C SER A 112 11.53 7.08 -5.56
N VAL A 113 11.79 8.04 -6.46
CA VAL A 113 13.10 8.69 -6.61
C VAL A 113 13.52 9.45 -5.33
N ARG A 114 12.59 10.08 -4.62
CA ARG A 114 12.85 10.77 -3.35
C ARG A 114 12.95 9.77 -2.18
N GLU A 115 11.94 8.91 -2.04
CA GLU A 115 11.75 8.04 -0.88
C GLU A 115 12.88 7.03 -0.70
N VAL A 116 13.46 6.55 -1.81
CA VAL A 116 14.54 5.56 -1.78
C VAL A 116 15.77 6.03 -0.99
N PHE A 117 16.01 7.35 -0.90
CA PHE A 117 17.10 7.90 -0.08
C PHE A 117 16.89 7.68 1.42
N THR A 118 15.64 7.60 1.88
CA THR A 118 15.33 7.40 3.31
C THR A 118 15.56 5.96 3.79
N VAL A 119 15.63 5.01 2.84
CA VAL A 119 15.90 3.59 3.10
C VAL A 119 17.28 3.15 2.60
N THR A 120 18.01 4.01 1.88
CA THR A 120 19.40 3.74 1.49
C THR A 120 20.28 3.79 2.74
N PRO A 121 21.20 2.81 2.94
CA PRO A 121 22.18 2.89 4.02
C PRO A 121 22.93 4.23 4.03
N ALA A 122 23.20 4.76 5.22
CA ALA A 122 23.83 6.08 5.40
C ALA A 122 24.77 6.11 6.63
N GLU A 123 25.37 4.97 6.98
CA GLU A 123 26.15 4.82 8.20
C GLU A 123 27.66 5.03 7.99
N THR A 124 28.17 4.65 6.81
CA THR A 124 29.61 4.70 6.49
C THR A 124 29.92 5.70 5.37
N GLU A 125 31.19 6.10 5.24
CA GLU A 125 31.63 6.93 4.11
C GLU A 125 31.36 6.27 2.75
N GLU A 126 31.44 4.94 2.66
CA GLU A 126 31.10 4.18 1.44
C GLU A 126 29.61 4.32 1.10
N ASP A 127 28.74 4.27 2.12
CA ASP A 127 27.31 4.44 1.90
C ASP A 127 26.98 5.87 1.43
N TRP A 128 27.63 6.87 2.03
CA TRP A 128 27.51 8.27 1.59
C TRP A 128 28.09 8.53 0.19
N ALA A 129 29.13 7.80 -0.22
CA ALA A 129 29.63 7.86 -1.58
C ALA A 129 28.61 7.33 -2.59
N ALA A 130 27.92 6.23 -2.26
CA ALA A 130 26.81 5.71 -3.08
C ALA A 130 25.63 6.69 -3.13
N ILE A 131 25.28 7.34 -2.01
CA ILE A 131 24.28 8.40 -1.96
C ILE A 131 24.66 9.56 -2.90
N ALA A 132 25.93 10.00 -2.89
CA ALA A 132 26.41 11.05 -3.79
C ALA A 132 26.27 10.68 -5.26
N GLU A 133 26.51 9.41 -5.62
CA GLU A 133 26.25 8.91 -6.98
C GLU A 133 24.76 8.89 -7.33
N ARG A 134 23.89 8.46 -6.39
CA ARG A 134 22.44 8.48 -6.61
C ARG A 134 21.91 9.90 -6.79
N LEU A 135 22.40 10.87 -6.00
CA LEU A 135 22.05 12.29 -6.15
C LEU A 135 22.35 12.78 -7.58
N ARG A 136 23.51 12.38 -8.14
CA ARG A 136 23.87 12.70 -9.53
C ARG A 136 22.99 12.02 -10.59
N ALA A 137 22.30 10.94 -10.24
CA ALA A 137 21.37 10.24 -11.14
C ALA A 137 19.96 10.87 -11.17
N VAL A 138 19.57 11.64 -10.15
CA VAL A 138 18.23 12.25 -10.04
C VAL A 138 17.84 13.07 -11.28
N PRO A 139 18.70 13.96 -11.83
CA PRO A 139 18.33 14.75 -13.00
C PRO A 139 17.94 13.91 -14.22
N ALA A 140 18.66 12.81 -14.49
CA ALA A 140 18.35 11.94 -15.62
C ALA A 140 17.03 11.20 -15.41
N ALA A 141 16.77 10.69 -14.20
CA ALA A 141 15.53 10.01 -13.87
C ALA A 141 14.31 10.96 -14.02
N LEU A 142 14.37 12.16 -13.46
CA LEU A 142 13.26 13.13 -13.56
C LEU A 142 13.07 13.66 -14.99
N ALA A 143 14.14 13.79 -15.78
CA ALA A 143 14.04 14.12 -17.20
C ALA A 143 13.32 13.02 -18.00
N GLY A 144 13.60 11.74 -17.74
CA GLY A 144 12.89 10.60 -18.33
C GLY A 144 11.41 10.57 -17.94
N TYR A 145 11.09 10.84 -16.67
CA TYR A 145 9.69 10.96 -16.25
C TYR A 145 8.96 12.08 -16.99
N ARG A 146 9.59 13.25 -17.16
CA ARG A 146 9.04 14.35 -17.96
C ARG A 146 8.83 13.94 -19.42
N GLU A 147 9.75 13.19 -20.02
CA GLU A 147 9.61 12.66 -21.39
C GLU A 147 8.36 11.77 -21.52
N SER A 148 8.16 10.86 -20.56
CA SER A 148 6.97 9.99 -20.50
C SER A 148 5.67 10.80 -20.43
N LEU A 149 5.62 11.80 -19.55
CA LEU A 149 4.45 12.67 -19.43
C LEU A 149 4.22 13.54 -20.68
N ALA A 150 5.29 14.04 -21.31
CA ALA A 150 5.19 14.81 -22.55
C ALA A 150 4.61 13.96 -23.70
N LEU A 151 5.07 12.72 -23.85
CA LEU A 151 4.50 11.77 -24.80
C LEU A 151 3.03 11.47 -24.48
N GLY A 152 2.66 11.38 -23.21
CA GLY A 152 1.27 11.28 -22.76
C GLY A 152 0.42 12.45 -23.25
N LEU A 153 0.89 13.68 -23.11
CA LEU A 153 0.20 14.88 -23.62
C LEU A 153 0.04 14.84 -25.15
N GLU A 154 1.07 14.43 -25.89
CA GLU A 154 1.01 14.27 -27.35
C GLU A 154 -0.07 13.26 -27.78
N ARG A 155 -0.19 12.16 -27.03
CA ARG A 155 -1.21 11.11 -27.23
C ARG A 155 -2.58 11.46 -26.64
N LYS A 156 -2.72 12.62 -25.98
CA LYS A 156 -3.93 13.06 -25.27
C LYS A 156 -4.34 12.13 -24.12
N LEU A 157 -3.35 11.54 -23.47
CA LEU A 157 -3.49 10.74 -22.26
C LEU A 157 -3.32 11.66 -21.06
N TYR A 158 -4.42 12.23 -20.59
CA TYR A 158 -4.40 13.20 -19.51
C TYR A 158 -4.51 12.53 -18.14
N ALA A 159 -3.70 12.99 -17.18
CA ALA A 159 -3.90 12.73 -15.77
C ALA A 159 -5.03 13.60 -15.20
N ALA A 160 -5.46 13.29 -13.98
CA ALA A 160 -6.50 14.02 -13.28
C ALA A 160 -5.99 15.41 -12.80
N PRO A 161 -6.76 16.50 -12.98
CA PRO A 161 -6.36 17.85 -12.56
C PRO A 161 -6.04 17.98 -11.07
N ARG A 162 -6.89 17.45 -10.18
CA ARG A 162 -6.74 17.60 -8.73
C ARG A 162 -5.45 16.93 -8.21
N PRO A 163 -5.17 15.64 -8.51
CA PRO A 163 -3.87 15.04 -8.19
C PRO A 163 -2.67 15.77 -8.81
N THR A 164 -2.82 16.35 -10.00
CA THR A 164 -1.76 17.12 -10.67
C THR A 164 -1.45 18.41 -9.91
N GLU A 165 -2.46 19.12 -9.41
CA GLU A 165 -2.30 20.30 -8.57
C GLU A 165 -1.58 19.96 -7.28
N THR A 166 -2.01 18.92 -6.57
CA THR A 166 -1.35 18.43 -5.34
C THR A 166 0.11 18.06 -5.59
N PHE A 167 0.39 17.31 -6.66
CA PHE A 167 1.75 16.90 -7.01
C PHE A 167 2.64 18.11 -7.34
N THR A 168 2.10 19.13 -8.01
CA THR A 168 2.81 20.38 -8.29
C THR A 168 3.15 21.12 -6.99
N GLY A 169 2.24 21.11 -6.01
CA GLY A 169 2.49 21.62 -4.66
C GLY A 169 3.60 20.86 -3.93
N GLN A 170 3.58 19.52 -3.96
CA GLN A 170 4.63 18.68 -3.37
C GLN A 170 6.01 18.97 -3.98
N LEU A 171 6.09 19.12 -5.31
CA LEU A 171 7.33 19.51 -5.97
C LEU A 171 7.83 20.89 -5.55
N ALA A 172 6.94 21.83 -5.19
CA ALA A 172 7.32 23.11 -4.63
C ALA A 172 7.94 22.96 -3.23
N GLU A 173 7.34 22.14 -2.37
CA GLU A 173 7.87 21.83 -1.04
C GLU A 173 9.22 21.09 -1.11
N TRP A 174 9.40 20.19 -2.07
CA TRP A 174 10.67 19.49 -2.24
C TRP A 174 11.76 20.38 -2.83
N ALA A 175 11.38 21.41 -3.61
CA ALA A 175 12.30 22.38 -4.17
C ALA A 175 12.78 23.44 -3.16
N ASP A 176 11.96 23.76 -2.15
CA ASP A 176 12.31 24.70 -1.08
C ASP A 176 11.60 24.33 0.23
N THR A 177 12.37 23.95 1.23
CA THR A 177 11.88 23.57 2.57
C THR A 177 11.63 24.78 3.48
N GLY A 178 11.71 26.00 2.94
CA GLY A 178 11.48 27.27 3.65
C GLY A 178 12.76 28.00 4.06
N GLU A 179 13.92 27.43 3.79
CA GLU A 179 15.24 28.01 4.07
C GLU A 179 16.01 28.40 2.79
N GLY A 180 15.37 28.35 1.61
CA GLY A 180 16.01 28.57 0.32
C GLY A 180 16.89 27.39 -0.12
N ARG A 181 16.61 26.19 0.40
CA ARG A 181 17.26 24.90 0.09
C ARG A 181 16.20 23.84 -0.17
N GLY A 182 16.48 22.92 -1.09
CA GLY A 182 15.58 21.80 -1.37
C GLY A 182 15.78 20.60 -0.45
N TRP A 183 14.84 19.65 -0.51
CA TRP A 183 14.86 18.43 0.32
C TRP A 183 16.15 17.62 0.18
N PHE A 184 16.70 17.51 -1.04
CA PHE A 184 17.95 16.76 -1.28
C PHE A 184 19.16 17.43 -0.61
N GLU A 185 19.18 18.76 -0.52
CA GLU A 185 20.24 19.51 0.17
C GLU A 185 20.16 19.33 1.68
N ASP A 186 18.95 19.36 2.23
CA ASP A 186 18.73 19.09 3.66
C ASP A 186 19.08 17.65 4.03
N PHE A 187 18.70 16.67 3.19
CA PHE A 187 19.09 15.27 3.37
C PHE A 187 20.62 15.10 3.33
N ALA A 188 21.28 15.68 2.33
CA ALA A 188 22.73 15.56 2.15
C ALA A 188 23.56 16.27 3.23
N ALA A 189 22.96 17.21 3.98
CA ALA A 189 23.63 17.93 5.06
C ALA A 189 24.09 17.00 6.21
N ALA A 190 23.48 15.82 6.36
CA ALA A 190 23.88 14.84 7.38
C ALA A 190 25.15 14.04 7.01
N GLY A 191 25.63 14.12 5.76
CA GLY A 191 26.79 13.35 5.30
C GLY A 191 28.16 13.84 5.81
N PRO A 192 29.22 13.03 5.68
CA PRO A 192 30.54 13.32 6.23
C PRO A 192 31.25 14.48 5.51
N ASP A 193 32.09 15.21 6.24
CA ASP A 193 32.90 16.32 5.71
C ASP A 193 33.81 15.90 4.54
N ALA A 194 34.28 14.65 4.56
CA ALA A 194 35.16 14.09 3.53
C ALA A 194 34.53 14.06 2.14
N LEU A 195 33.19 13.97 2.05
CA LEU A 195 32.42 13.92 0.80
C LEU A 195 31.58 15.18 0.58
N ARG A 196 31.86 16.26 1.33
CA ARG A 196 30.99 17.44 1.38
C ARG A 196 30.81 18.10 0.03
N THR A 197 31.87 18.17 -0.78
CA THR A 197 31.80 18.78 -2.10
C THR A 197 30.90 17.95 -3.03
N GLU A 198 31.11 16.63 -3.08
CA GLU A 198 30.34 15.72 -3.93
C GLU A 198 28.86 15.67 -3.53
N LEU A 199 28.57 15.67 -2.23
CA LEU A 199 27.21 15.67 -1.69
C LEU A 199 26.49 16.97 -1.99
N ASP A 200 27.14 18.12 -1.76
CA ASP A 200 26.52 19.43 -2.01
C ASP A 200 26.28 19.66 -3.51
N GLU A 201 27.22 19.24 -4.38
CA GLU A 201 27.04 19.34 -5.83
C GLU A 201 25.93 18.41 -6.34
N GLY A 202 25.92 17.15 -5.89
CA GLY A 202 24.87 16.19 -6.24
C GLY A 202 23.50 16.65 -5.77
N ALA A 203 23.39 17.13 -4.53
CA ALA A 203 22.15 17.61 -3.94
C ALA A 203 21.61 18.85 -4.66
N ARG A 204 22.46 19.84 -4.96
CA ARG A 204 22.05 21.01 -5.76
C ARG A 204 21.55 20.62 -7.14
N ALA A 205 22.20 19.66 -7.80
CA ALA A 205 21.76 19.16 -9.10
C ALA A 205 20.40 18.44 -9.01
N ALA A 206 20.20 17.61 -7.98
CA ALA A 206 18.93 16.94 -7.71
C ALA A 206 17.81 17.95 -7.42
N THR A 207 18.05 18.94 -6.55
CA THR A 207 17.10 20.04 -6.28
C THR A 207 16.77 20.82 -7.55
N ALA A 208 17.76 21.15 -8.38
CA ALA A 208 17.54 21.85 -9.64
C ALA A 208 16.64 21.05 -10.61
N ALA A 209 16.78 19.73 -10.66
CA ALA A 209 15.91 18.86 -11.46
C ALA A 209 14.46 18.82 -10.93
N VAL A 210 14.26 18.88 -9.60
CA VAL A 210 12.92 19.03 -9.01
C VAL A 210 12.31 20.38 -9.40
N VAL A 211 13.09 21.46 -9.32
CA VAL A 211 12.65 22.80 -9.77
C VAL A 211 12.24 22.80 -11.23
N GLU A 212 13.04 22.18 -12.11
CA GLU A 212 12.73 22.07 -13.54
C GLU A 212 11.43 21.28 -13.79
N LEU A 213 11.25 20.14 -13.10
CA LEU A 213 10.02 19.36 -13.19
C LEU A 213 8.83 20.14 -12.66
N ARG A 214 8.94 20.80 -11.49
CA ARG A 214 7.89 21.65 -10.91
C ARG A 214 7.45 22.74 -11.87
N ASP A 215 8.40 23.47 -12.44
CA ASP A 215 8.11 24.58 -13.33
C ASP A 215 7.45 24.09 -14.62
N TRP A 216 7.90 22.95 -15.16
CA TRP A 216 7.23 22.32 -16.30
C TRP A 216 5.82 21.82 -15.97
N MET A 217 5.64 21.21 -14.80
CA MET A 217 4.31 20.77 -14.33
C MET A 217 3.36 21.97 -14.20
N ARG A 218 3.81 23.07 -13.59
CA ARG A 218 3.03 24.32 -13.42
C ARG A 218 2.72 25.01 -14.76
N ASP A 219 3.73 25.17 -15.61
CA ASP A 219 3.63 26.06 -16.78
C ASP A 219 3.15 25.34 -18.05
N VAL A 220 3.29 24.00 -18.10
CA VAL A 220 2.97 23.19 -19.29
C VAL A 220 1.94 22.10 -18.97
N TYR A 221 2.22 21.22 -18.01
CA TYR A 221 1.39 20.02 -17.82
C TYR A 221 0.02 20.34 -17.22
N ALA A 222 -0.04 21.07 -16.10
CA ALA A 222 -1.27 21.41 -15.40
C ALA A 222 -2.25 22.21 -16.30
N PRO A 223 -1.82 23.24 -17.05
CA PRO A 223 -2.68 23.92 -18.02
C PRO A 223 -3.18 23.00 -19.15
N ALA A 224 -2.39 22.00 -19.55
CA ALA A 224 -2.78 21.07 -20.60
C ALA A 224 -3.86 20.06 -20.16
N VAL A 225 -3.95 19.76 -18.86
CA VAL A 225 -4.92 18.80 -18.31
C VAL A 225 -6.10 19.46 -17.59
N GLU A 226 -6.12 20.78 -17.38
CA GLU A 226 -7.15 21.52 -16.60
C GLU A 226 -8.60 21.14 -16.97
N GLY A 227 -8.89 20.90 -18.26
CA GLY A 227 -10.22 20.53 -18.74
C GLY A 227 -10.54 19.02 -18.72
N ALA A 228 -9.62 18.17 -18.26
CA ALA A 228 -9.82 16.73 -18.16
C ALA A 228 -10.67 16.36 -16.93
N PRO A 229 -11.42 15.25 -16.96
CA PRO A 229 -12.11 14.76 -15.77
C PRO A 229 -11.10 14.25 -14.72
N ASN A 230 -11.42 14.44 -13.45
CA ASN A 230 -10.68 13.79 -12.35
C ASN A 230 -10.90 12.26 -12.34
N THR A 231 -12.04 11.80 -12.84
CA THR A 231 -12.44 10.40 -12.84
C THR A 231 -11.91 9.67 -14.08
N VAL A 232 -11.62 8.37 -13.94
CA VAL A 232 -11.00 7.58 -15.03
C VAL A 232 -12.00 6.85 -15.91
N GLY A 233 -13.27 6.73 -15.50
CA GLY A 233 -14.30 5.97 -16.21
C GLY A 233 -14.14 4.46 -16.09
N ARG A 234 -15.19 3.72 -16.47
CA ARG A 234 -15.32 2.27 -16.21
C ARG A 234 -14.18 1.42 -16.77
N GLU A 235 -13.73 1.68 -18.00
CA GLU A 235 -12.71 0.84 -18.65
C GLU A 235 -11.35 0.93 -17.94
N ARG A 236 -10.87 2.15 -17.71
CA ARG A 236 -9.61 2.39 -16.99
C ARG A 236 -9.73 1.93 -15.54
N TYR A 237 -10.88 2.17 -14.91
CA TYR A 237 -11.13 1.71 -13.54
C TYR A 237 -11.06 0.19 -13.43
N ALA A 238 -11.68 -0.57 -14.35
CA ALA A 238 -11.65 -2.02 -14.31
C ALA A 238 -10.23 -2.58 -14.44
N ARG A 239 -9.39 -1.97 -15.30
CA ARG A 239 -7.97 -2.33 -15.45
C ARG A 239 -7.19 -2.11 -14.16
N TRP A 240 -7.33 -0.94 -13.54
CA TRP A 240 -6.65 -0.65 -12.28
C TRP A 240 -7.19 -1.45 -11.10
N ALA A 241 -8.51 -1.67 -11.04
CA ALA A 241 -9.11 -2.59 -10.08
C ALA A 241 -8.53 -4.00 -10.23
N ARG A 242 -8.38 -4.52 -11.46
CA ARG A 242 -7.72 -5.81 -11.71
C ARG A 242 -6.27 -5.82 -11.24
N TYR A 243 -5.53 -4.74 -11.45
CA TYR A 243 -4.15 -4.59 -10.98
C TYR A 243 -4.03 -4.67 -9.46
N TYR A 244 -4.84 -3.92 -8.71
CA TYR A 244 -4.74 -3.89 -7.25
C TYR A 244 -5.40 -5.08 -6.55
N ASN A 245 -6.41 -5.70 -7.18
CA ASN A 245 -7.22 -6.74 -6.55
C ASN A 245 -6.90 -8.14 -7.08
N GLY A 246 -6.24 -8.29 -8.21
CA GLY A 246 -5.91 -9.62 -8.72
C GLY A 246 -7.14 -10.42 -9.18
N THR A 247 -8.24 -9.74 -9.55
CA THR A 247 -9.51 -10.33 -9.98
C THR A 247 -10.27 -9.40 -10.93
N ASP A 248 -11.01 -9.97 -11.88
CA ASP A 248 -11.93 -9.25 -12.76
C ASP A 248 -13.27 -9.02 -12.03
N LEU A 249 -13.33 -7.94 -11.24
CA LEU A 249 -14.50 -7.63 -10.40
C LEU A 249 -15.76 -7.31 -11.22
N ASP A 250 -16.90 -7.82 -10.77
CA ASP A 250 -18.20 -7.19 -11.05
C ASP A 250 -18.29 -5.90 -10.23
N LEU A 251 -18.01 -4.77 -10.87
CA LEU A 251 -17.97 -3.46 -10.23
C LEU A 251 -19.32 -3.01 -9.67
N ASP A 252 -20.42 -3.44 -10.29
CA ASP A 252 -21.77 -3.06 -9.83
C ASP A 252 -22.15 -3.91 -8.58
N GLU A 253 -21.74 -5.18 -8.54
CA GLU A 253 -21.85 -6.03 -7.34
C GLU A 253 -20.98 -5.50 -6.20
N ALA A 254 -19.72 -5.16 -6.48
CA ALA A 254 -18.80 -4.64 -5.48
C ALA A 254 -19.32 -3.32 -4.88
N TYR A 255 -19.89 -2.44 -5.72
CA TYR A 255 -20.56 -1.22 -5.27
C TYR A 255 -21.76 -1.51 -4.35
N ALA A 256 -22.62 -2.45 -4.74
CA ALA A 256 -23.76 -2.86 -3.92
C ALA A 256 -23.32 -3.51 -2.60
N TYR A 257 -22.24 -4.30 -2.62
CA TYR A 257 -21.64 -4.87 -1.43
C TYR A 257 -21.12 -3.79 -0.47
N GLY A 258 -20.48 -2.74 -1.00
CA GLY A 258 -20.04 -1.58 -0.21
C GLY A 258 -21.19 -0.96 0.61
N TRP A 259 -22.34 -0.75 -0.02
CA TRP A 259 -23.54 -0.25 0.68
C TRP A 259 -24.12 -1.23 1.70
N SER A 260 -24.14 -2.52 1.38
CA SER A 260 -24.55 -3.56 2.32
C SER A 260 -23.68 -3.54 3.59
N GLU A 261 -22.35 -3.46 3.42
CA GLU A 261 -21.42 -3.37 4.54
C GLU A 261 -21.57 -2.07 5.31
N TYR A 262 -21.76 -0.93 4.64
CA TYR A 262 -22.06 0.35 5.28
C TYR A 262 -23.28 0.23 6.19
N HIS A 263 -24.41 -0.32 5.73
CA HIS A 263 -25.60 -0.44 6.57
C HIS A 263 -25.42 -1.40 7.75
N ARG A 264 -24.69 -2.51 7.55
CA ARG A 264 -24.36 -3.46 8.61
C ARG A 264 -23.51 -2.78 9.70
N LEU A 265 -22.42 -2.13 9.29
CA LEU A 265 -21.49 -1.44 10.19
C LEU A 265 -22.17 -0.29 10.92
N LEU A 266 -22.97 0.53 10.23
CA LEU A 266 -23.72 1.62 10.85
C LEU A 266 -24.65 1.11 11.97
N GLY A 267 -25.28 -0.05 11.78
CA GLY A 267 -26.11 -0.71 12.79
C GLY A 267 -25.32 -1.13 14.03
N GLU A 268 -24.08 -1.60 13.87
CA GLU A 268 -23.21 -1.95 15.00
C GLU A 268 -22.64 -0.71 15.70
N MET A 269 -22.15 0.27 14.92
CA MET A 269 -21.64 1.53 15.43
C MET A 269 -22.68 2.25 16.30
N ARG A 270 -23.96 2.26 15.89
CA ARG A 270 -25.04 2.85 16.70
C ARG A 270 -25.20 2.18 18.06
N LYS A 271 -25.02 0.86 18.14
CA LYS A 271 -25.12 0.12 19.41
C LYS A 271 -23.96 0.42 20.33
N GLU A 272 -22.74 0.54 19.81
CA GLU A 272 -21.57 0.91 20.62
C GLU A 272 -21.62 2.39 21.04
N ALA A 273 -21.98 3.29 20.11
CA ALA A 273 -22.15 4.71 20.39
C ALA A 273 -23.17 4.98 21.52
N GLU A 274 -24.29 4.25 21.57
CA GLU A 274 -25.29 4.40 22.64
C GLU A 274 -24.74 4.03 24.03
N LYS A 275 -23.72 3.16 24.13
CA LYS A 275 -23.06 2.84 25.41
C LYS A 275 -22.11 3.95 25.87
N ILE A 276 -21.62 4.77 24.95
CA ILE A 276 -20.65 5.83 25.19
C ILE A 276 -21.36 7.16 25.45
N LEU A 277 -22.24 7.56 24.51
CA LEU A 277 -23.00 8.79 24.56
C LEU A 277 -24.47 8.50 24.17
N PRO A 278 -25.32 8.15 25.16
CA PRO A 278 -26.73 7.88 24.92
C PRO A 278 -27.44 9.04 24.20
N GLY A 279 -28.16 8.74 23.13
CA GLY A 279 -28.85 9.75 22.32
C GLY A 279 -27.96 10.55 21.37
N ALA A 280 -26.72 10.11 21.11
CA ALA A 280 -25.91 10.64 20.01
C ALA A 280 -26.67 10.48 18.68
N GLY A 281 -26.86 11.58 17.95
CA GLY A 281 -27.63 11.57 16.69
C GLY A 281 -27.04 10.65 15.62
N THR A 282 -25.71 10.50 15.61
CA THR A 282 -24.97 9.55 14.77
C THR A 282 -23.80 8.96 15.57
N PRO A 283 -23.22 7.82 15.15
CA PRO A 283 -22.03 7.28 15.81
C PRO A 283 -20.82 8.23 15.78
N TRP A 284 -20.67 9.04 14.74
CA TRP A 284 -19.59 10.02 14.63
C TRP A 284 -19.70 11.15 15.65
N VAL A 285 -20.89 11.46 16.16
CA VAL A 285 -21.06 12.37 17.31
C VAL A 285 -20.46 11.76 18.57
N ALA A 286 -20.57 10.44 18.77
CA ALA A 286 -19.94 9.76 19.89
C ALA A 286 -18.41 9.69 19.73
N LEU A 287 -17.89 9.53 18.51
CA LEU A 287 -16.45 9.59 18.23
C LEU A 287 -15.89 11.00 18.49
N ALA A 288 -16.55 12.05 18.03
CA ALA A 288 -16.16 13.43 18.35
C ALA A 288 -16.20 13.72 19.87
N HIS A 289 -17.14 13.11 20.59
CA HIS A 289 -17.15 13.17 22.06
C HIS A 289 -15.93 12.46 22.67
N LEU A 290 -15.48 11.34 22.09
CA LEU A 290 -14.29 10.62 22.54
C LEU A 290 -13.00 11.41 22.28
N ASP A 291 -12.92 12.25 21.25
CA ASP A 291 -11.75 13.13 21.03
C ASP A 291 -11.51 14.09 22.21
N GLU A 292 -12.59 14.53 22.87
CA GLU A 292 -12.49 15.40 24.03
C GLU A 292 -12.41 14.61 25.34
N HIS A 293 -13.29 13.62 25.50
CA HIS A 293 -13.60 12.98 26.78
C HIS A 293 -13.16 11.51 26.90
N GLY A 294 -12.73 10.89 25.79
CA GLY A 294 -12.26 9.51 25.73
C GLY A 294 -10.87 9.32 26.35
N ARG A 295 -10.37 8.08 26.30
CA ARG A 295 -9.01 7.78 26.76
C ARG A 295 -7.99 8.30 25.77
N HIS A 296 -6.92 8.90 26.32
CA HIS A 296 -5.83 9.45 25.54
C HIS A 296 -4.49 9.04 26.11
N ILE A 297 -3.50 8.93 25.22
CA ILE A 297 -2.10 8.87 25.61
C ILE A 297 -1.50 10.26 25.41
N GLU A 298 -0.97 10.83 26.49
CA GLU A 298 -0.33 12.15 26.49
C GLU A 298 1.17 11.99 26.31
N GLY A 299 1.71 12.57 25.23
CA GLY A 299 3.13 12.58 24.90
C GLY A 299 3.53 11.59 23.80
N VAL A 300 4.49 12.01 22.98
CA VAL A 300 4.98 11.25 21.81
C VAL A 300 5.75 10.00 22.24
N ASP A 301 6.58 10.10 23.27
CA ASP A 301 7.33 8.95 23.79
C ASP A 301 6.45 7.97 24.54
N GLU A 302 5.41 8.48 25.21
CA GLU A 302 4.39 7.71 25.92
C GLU A 302 3.57 6.88 24.94
N VAL A 303 3.07 7.49 23.85
CA VAL A 303 2.29 6.75 22.84
C VAL A 303 3.14 5.68 22.18
N ARG A 304 4.40 5.97 21.80
CA ARG A 304 5.33 4.97 21.25
C ARG A 304 5.50 3.76 22.17
N ARG A 305 5.72 3.99 23.48
CA ARG A 305 5.87 2.90 24.47
C ARG A 305 4.57 2.13 24.69
N TRP A 306 3.44 2.82 24.72
CA TRP A 306 2.13 2.18 24.88
C TRP A 306 1.79 1.27 23.70
N LEU A 307 2.07 1.73 22.49
CA LEU A 307 1.91 1.00 21.23
C LEU A 307 2.83 -0.23 21.15
N GLN A 308 4.09 -0.11 21.57
CA GLN A 308 4.98 -1.27 21.71
C GLN A 308 4.36 -2.31 22.66
N GLY A 309 3.89 -1.87 23.83
CA GLY A 309 3.26 -2.77 24.80
C GLY A 309 1.96 -3.40 24.28
N LEU A 310 1.23 -2.75 23.37
CA LEU A 310 0.06 -3.33 22.71
C LEU A 310 0.45 -4.50 21.81
N MET A 311 1.51 -4.35 21.01
CA MET A 311 2.03 -5.43 20.16
C MET A 311 2.62 -6.57 20.98
N ASP A 312 3.40 -6.27 22.02
CA ASP A 312 4.00 -7.28 22.89
C ASP A 312 2.92 -8.16 23.54
N ARG A 313 1.83 -7.53 24.04
CA ARG A 313 0.67 -8.26 24.60
C ARG A 313 -0.04 -9.10 23.55
N ALA A 314 -0.19 -8.59 22.32
CA ALA A 314 -0.80 -9.35 21.23
C ALA A 314 0.03 -10.58 20.89
N ILE A 315 1.36 -10.45 20.78
CA ILE A 315 2.28 -11.58 20.55
C ILE A 315 2.13 -12.62 21.66
N ASP A 316 2.25 -12.20 22.93
CA ASP A 316 2.21 -13.12 24.07
C ASP A 316 0.86 -13.85 24.21
N SER A 317 -0.24 -13.21 23.79
CA SER A 317 -1.59 -13.78 23.91
C SER A 317 -1.98 -14.65 22.72
N LEU A 318 -1.46 -14.35 21.52
CA LEU A 318 -1.83 -15.02 20.28
C LEU A 318 -0.90 -16.20 19.95
N ASP A 319 0.37 -16.14 20.36
CA ASP A 319 1.35 -17.20 20.14
C ASP A 319 0.98 -18.49 20.90
N GLY A 320 1.14 -19.63 20.23
CA GLY A 320 0.73 -20.96 20.69
C GLY A 320 -0.78 -21.23 20.65
N THR A 321 -1.63 -20.20 20.61
CA THR A 321 -3.11 -20.33 20.68
C THR A 321 -3.79 -20.08 19.35
N HIS A 322 -3.48 -18.96 18.68
CA HIS A 322 -4.10 -18.54 17.41
C HIS A 322 -3.12 -18.55 16.24
N PHE A 323 -1.82 -18.50 16.55
CA PHE A 323 -0.69 -18.61 15.63
C PHE A 323 0.46 -19.38 16.30
N ASP A 324 1.43 -19.86 15.52
CA ASP A 324 2.68 -20.42 16.03
C ASP A 324 3.83 -19.55 15.50
N LEU A 325 4.36 -18.65 16.33
CA LEU A 325 5.30 -17.60 15.90
C LEU A 325 6.76 -18.04 16.04
N ALA A 326 7.51 -17.95 14.95
CA ALA A 326 8.97 -18.13 15.00
C ALA A 326 9.64 -17.02 15.83
N GLU A 327 10.72 -17.34 16.55
CA GLU A 327 11.42 -16.37 17.42
C GLU A 327 11.78 -15.06 16.69
N ARG A 328 12.23 -15.15 15.44
CA ARG A 328 12.55 -13.97 14.62
C ARG A 328 11.33 -13.14 14.21
N VAL A 329 10.16 -13.77 14.07
CA VAL A 329 8.87 -13.12 13.77
C VAL A 329 8.27 -12.48 15.01
N ARG A 330 8.69 -12.86 16.23
CA ARG A 330 8.23 -12.19 17.47
C ARG A 330 8.83 -10.78 17.65
N LYS A 331 9.76 -10.37 16.79
CA LYS A 331 10.43 -9.07 16.90
C LYS A 331 9.80 -8.02 15.99
N VAL A 332 9.02 -7.12 16.60
CA VAL A 332 8.42 -5.94 15.96
C VAL A 332 8.66 -4.70 16.80
N GLU A 333 8.96 -3.58 16.16
CA GLU A 333 9.24 -2.30 16.85
C GLU A 333 8.22 -1.22 16.51
N SER A 334 7.68 -0.54 17.53
CA SER A 334 6.88 0.68 17.37
C SER A 334 7.77 1.91 17.39
N ARG A 335 7.67 2.71 16.33
CA ARG A 335 8.48 3.91 16.10
C ARG A 335 7.61 5.11 15.75
N ILE A 336 8.18 6.30 15.91
CA ILE A 336 7.60 7.55 15.41
C ILE A 336 8.12 7.76 13.99
N ALA A 337 7.22 8.07 13.06
CA ALA A 337 7.60 8.33 11.67
C ALA A 337 8.48 9.59 11.59
N PRO A 338 9.57 9.57 10.82
CA PRO A 338 10.39 10.75 10.62
C PRO A 338 9.62 11.85 9.87
N PRO A 339 9.99 13.14 10.02
CA PRO A 339 9.39 14.24 9.25
C PRO A 339 9.42 13.98 7.74
N GLY A 340 8.32 14.31 7.04
CA GLY A 340 8.20 14.07 5.60
C GLY A 340 7.86 12.64 5.18
N SER A 341 7.50 11.77 6.13
CA SER A 341 6.92 10.44 5.87
C SER A 341 5.44 10.52 5.49
N ALA A 342 4.82 9.36 5.22
CA ALA A 342 3.37 9.25 5.02
C ALA A 342 2.59 9.85 6.21
N ALA A 343 1.42 10.43 5.93
CA ALA A 343 0.56 11.03 6.95
C ALA A 343 -0.26 10.00 7.74
N ALA A 344 -0.42 8.78 7.20
CA ALA A 344 -1.09 7.66 7.85
C ALA A 344 -0.06 6.72 8.50
N PRO A 345 -0.42 6.00 9.59
CA PRO A 345 0.38 4.90 10.11
C PRO A 345 0.73 3.89 9.02
N TYR A 346 1.93 3.31 9.10
CA TYR A 346 2.42 2.36 8.10
C TYR A 346 3.38 1.35 8.71
N TYR A 347 3.54 0.22 8.02
CA TYR A 347 4.45 -0.85 8.38
C TYR A 347 5.60 -1.00 7.38
N THR A 348 6.79 -1.28 7.88
CA THR A 348 7.94 -1.70 7.07
C THR A 348 8.34 -3.14 7.44
N PRO A 349 8.40 -4.07 6.48
CA PRO A 349 8.76 -5.47 6.75
C PRO A 349 10.22 -5.64 7.21
N PRO A 350 10.54 -6.76 7.88
CA PRO A 350 11.92 -7.09 8.19
C PRO A 350 12.76 -7.26 6.91
N SER A 351 14.08 -7.11 7.01
CA SER A 351 14.99 -7.48 5.91
C SER A 351 14.94 -9.00 5.65
N GLU A 352 15.35 -9.44 4.45
CA GLU A 352 15.37 -10.87 4.08
C GLU A 352 16.13 -11.73 5.11
N ASP A 353 17.19 -11.18 5.72
CA ASP A 353 18.02 -11.83 6.73
C ASP A 353 17.60 -11.56 8.19
N PHE A 354 16.51 -10.80 8.42
CA PHE A 354 16.04 -10.33 9.72
C PHE A 354 17.02 -9.47 10.54
N SER A 355 18.11 -8.95 9.94
CA SER A 355 19.00 -8.00 10.61
C SER A 355 18.28 -6.70 11.00
N ARG A 356 17.35 -6.24 10.17
CA ARG A 356 16.36 -5.20 10.49
C ARG A 356 15.01 -5.87 10.84
N PRO A 357 14.44 -5.64 12.04
CA PRO A 357 13.11 -6.16 12.37
C PRO A 357 12.00 -5.39 11.65
N GLY A 358 10.80 -5.97 11.62
CA GLY A 358 9.61 -5.24 11.18
C GLY A 358 9.32 -4.05 12.10
N CYS A 359 8.86 -2.94 11.53
CA CYS A 359 8.58 -1.72 12.28
C CYS A 359 7.22 -1.13 11.91
N THR A 360 6.42 -0.77 12.91
CA THR A 360 5.22 0.06 12.75
C THR A 360 5.57 1.51 13.03
N TRP A 361 5.07 2.45 12.23
CA TRP A 361 5.42 3.86 12.30
C TRP A 361 4.17 4.71 12.56
N LEU A 362 4.23 5.57 13.59
CA LEU A 362 3.22 6.57 13.90
C LEU A 362 3.66 7.96 13.41
N PRO A 363 3.03 8.54 12.39
CA PRO A 363 3.16 9.97 12.10
C PRO A 363 2.47 10.77 13.19
N THR A 364 3.21 11.65 13.89
CA THR A 364 2.59 12.48 14.93
C THR A 364 1.85 13.67 14.36
N MET A 365 2.23 14.15 13.17
CA MET A 365 1.64 15.33 12.53
C MET A 365 1.58 16.57 13.47
N GLY A 366 2.55 16.69 14.39
CA GLY A 366 2.59 17.75 15.40
C GLY A 366 1.70 17.52 16.63
N LEU A 367 0.91 16.43 16.67
CA LEU A 367 0.10 16.06 17.83
C LEU A 367 0.97 15.58 18.99
N THR A 368 0.52 15.90 20.20
CA THR A 368 1.11 15.42 21.47
C THR A 368 0.12 14.66 22.33
N ARG A 369 -1.12 14.49 21.86
CA ARG A 369 -2.22 13.82 22.55
C ARG A 369 -2.91 12.92 21.55
N PHE A 370 -3.03 11.63 21.87
CA PHE A 370 -3.49 10.62 20.92
C PHE A 370 -4.69 9.85 21.48
N PRO A 371 -5.86 9.86 20.80
CA PRO A 371 -7.03 9.12 21.24
C PRO A 371 -6.79 7.60 21.12
N VAL A 372 -7.13 6.85 22.17
CA VAL A 372 -6.90 5.39 22.20
C VAL A 372 -7.75 4.67 21.16
N TYR A 373 -9.01 5.08 20.98
CA TYR A 373 -9.94 4.44 20.04
C TYR A 373 -9.39 4.36 18.61
N ASP A 374 -8.63 5.36 18.19
CA ASP A 374 -8.10 5.45 16.82
C ASP A 374 -6.83 4.60 16.60
N LEU A 375 -6.12 4.30 17.69
CA LEU A 375 -4.83 3.62 17.63
C LEU A 375 -4.95 2.10 17.71
N VAL A 376 -5.87 1.56 18.54
CA VAL A 376 -5.88 0.11 18.84
C VAL A 376 -6.06 -0.74 17.59
N SER A 377 -7.12 -0.50 16.81
CA SER A 377 -7.40 -1.25 15.58
C SER A 377 -6.28 -1.08 14.55
N THR A 378 -5.78 0.15 14.41
CA THR A 378 -4.68 0.49 13.50
C THR A 378 -3.39 -0.25 13.85
N TRP A 379 -3.09 -0.46 15.13
CA TRP A 379 -1.90 -1.23 15.52
C TRP A 379 -2.07 -2.75 15.35
N TYR A 380 -3.29 -3.27 15.42
CA TYR A 380 -3.56 -4.65 15.00
C TYR A 380 -3.45 -4.81 13.49
N HIS A 381 -3.83 -3.79 12.72
CA HIS A 381 -3.71 -3.73 11.27
C HIS A 381 -2.24 -3.69 10.80
N GLU A 382 -1.46 -2.73 11.27
CA GLU A 382 -0.06 -2.54 10.86
C GLU A 382 0.89 -3.55 11.53
N GLY A 383 0.58 -3.94 12.76
CA GLY A 383 1.41 -4.79 13.60
C GLY A 383 0.89 -6.23 13.64
N VAL A 384 0.57 -6.67 14.85
CA VAL A 384 0.22 -8.07 15.15
C VAL A 384 -1.27 -8.14 15.50
N PRO A 385 -2.09 -8.98 14.83
CA PRO A 385 -1.69 -10.01 13.86
C PRO A 385 -1.76 -9.61 12.38
N GLY A 386 -1.86 -8.32 12.04
CA GLY A 386 -1.97 -7.83 10.66
C GLY A 386 -0.68 -7.91 9.83
N HIS A 387 -0.26 -6.80 9.23
CA HIS A 387 0.84 -6.75 8.26
C HIS A 387 2.15 -7.33 8.79
N HIS A 388 2.49 -7.09 10.06
CA HIS A 388 3.73 -7.64 10.60
C HIS A 388 3.76 -9.16 10.50
N LEU A 389 2.70 -9.81 10.98
CA LEU A 389 2.65 -11.27 11.03
C LEU A 389 2.63 -11.85 9.61
N GLN A 390 1.87 -11.27 8.68
CA GLN A 390 1.83 -11.74 7.28
C GLN A 390 3.17 -11.61 6.59
N LEU A 391 3.74 -10.39 6.53
CA LEU A 391 4.93 -10.15 5.74
C LEU A 391 6.16 -10.77 6.40
N ALA A 392 6.30 -10.72 7.72
CA ALA A 392 7.40 -11.40 8.40
C ALA A 392 7.30 -12.93 8.28
N GLN A 393 6.09 -13.50 8.22
CA GLN A 393 5.92 -14.92 7.94
C GLN A 393 6.41 -15.28 6.54
N TRP A 394 6.10 -14.49 5.51
CA TRP A 394 6.61 -14.73 4.14
C TRP A 394 8.12 -14.71 4.08
N VAL A 395 8.77 -13.75 4.74
CA VAL A 395 10.24 -13.74 4.85
C VAL A 395 10.73 -14.96 5.64
N HIS A 396 10.01 -15.38 6.68
CA HIS A 396 10.39 -16.56 7.46
C HIS A 396 10.30 -17.88 6.66
N VAL A 397 9.31 -18.04 5.79
CA VAL A 397 9.12 -19.25 4.97
C VAL A 397 9.64 -19.10 3.54
N ALA A 398 10.58 -18.16 3.32
CA ALA A 398 11.16 -17.89 2.01
C ALA A 398 11.86 -19.10 1.36
N GLU A 399 12.15 -20.18 2.10
CA GLU A 399 12.65 -21.44 1.50
C GLU A 399 11.54 -22.25 0.81
N ASP A 400 10.29 -22.09 1.24
CA ASP A 400 9.10 -22.71 0.65
C ASP A 400 8.36 -21.77 -0.33
N LEU A 401 8.74 -20.49 -0.35
CA LEU A 401 8.33 -19.48 -1.32
C LEU A 401 9.47 -19.17 -2.29
N SER A 402 9.19 -18.65 -3.48
CA SER A 402 10.24 -17.96 -4.26
C SER A 402 10.64 -16.65 -3.56
N ARG A 403 11.85 -16.15 -3.81
CA ARG A 403 12.27 -14.79 -3.42
C ARG A 403 11.26 -13.77 -3.95
N TYR A 404 10.76 -13.98 -5.17
CA TYR A 404 9.69 -13.16 -5.73
C TYR A 404 8.45 -13.13 -4.83
N GLN A 405 7.89 -14.28 -4.45
CA GLN A 405 6.70 -14.36 -3.56
C GLN A 405 6.94 -13.76 -2.18
N ALA A 406 8.16 -13.86 -1.65
CA ALA A 406 8.50 -13.36 -0.32
C ALA A 406 8.77 -11.84 -0.30
N SER A 407 8.88 -11.18 -1.46
CA SER A 407 9.35 -9.80 -1.53
C SER A 407 8.62 -8.90 -2.53
N VAL A 408 8.73 -9.16 -3.84
CA VAL A 408 8.22 -8.30 -4.91
C VAL A 408 6.78 -8.65 -5.29
N GLY A 409 6.46 -9.94 -5.38
CA GLY A 409 5.17 -10.43 -5.81
C GLY A 409 4.09 -10.21 -4.75
N MET A 410 3.28 -9.17 -4.92
CA MET A 410 2.21 -8.86 -3.97
C MET A 410 0.97 -8.28 -4.64
N VAL A 411 -0.21 -8.77 -4.20
CA VAL A 411 -1.51 -8.19 -4.54
C VAL A 411 -1.99 -7.35 -3.37
N SER A 412 -2.30 -6.07 -3.61
CA SER A 412 -2.73 -5.14 -2.56
C SER A 412 -3.95 -5.67 -1.80
N ALA A 413 -4.99 -6.14 -2.50
CA ALA A 413 -6.19 -6.67 -1.82
C ALA A 413 -5.92 -7.91 -0.95
N ASN A 414 -4.89 -8.71 -1.24
CA ASN A 414 -4.51 -9.82 -0.39
C ASN A 414 -3.92 -9.34 0.94
N ALA A 415 -2.92 -8.44 0.86
CA ALA A 415 -2.23 -7.90 2.02
C ALA A 415 -3.17 -7.04 2.90
N GLU A 416 -3.89 -6.12 2.27
CA GLU A 416 -4.83 -5.24 2.96
C GLU A 416 -6.06 -6.00 3.49
N GLY A 417 -6.50 -7.01 2.74
CA GLY A 417 -7.57 -7.89 3.17
C GLY A 417 -7.22 -8.72 4.39
N TRP A 418 -5.97 -9.20 4.49
CA TRP A 418 -5.48 -9.89 5.68
C TRP A 418 -5.47 -8.95 6.89
N ALA A 419 -4.95 -7.73 6.73
CA ALA A 419 -4.88 -6.78 7.83
C ALA A 419 -6.28 -6.41 8.36
N LEU A 420 -7.28 -6.23 7.49
CA LEU A 420 -8.67 -6.05 7.91
C LEU A 420 -9.26 -7.31 8.56
N TYR A 421 -8.97 -8.49 8.02
CA TYR A 421 -9.37 -9.75 8.63
C TYR A 421 -8.78 -9.91 10.04
N ALA A 422 -7.53 -9.49 10.24
CA ALA A 422 -6.84 -9.48 11.53
C ALA A 422 -7.51 -8.52 12.52
N GLU A 423 -7.90 -7.31 12.10
CA GLU A 423 -8.68 -6.38 12.93
C GLU A 423 -9.99 -7.03 13.41
N ARG A 424 -10.74 -7.67 12.50
CA ARG A 424 -11.96 -8.40 12.85
C ARG A 424 -11.69 -9.59 13.77
N LEU A 425 -10.61 -10.33 13.54
CA LEU A 425 -10.21 -11.44 14.40
C LEU A 425 -9.96 -10.94 15.83
N MET A 426 -9.35 -9.77 16.01
CA MET A 426 -9.14 -9.18 17.33
C MET A 426 -10.45 -8.81 18.03
N ASP A 427 -11.48 -8.35 17.30
CA ASP A 427 -12.86 -8.20 17.85
C ASP A 427 -13.45 -9.57 18.24
N GLU A 428 -13.36 -10.58 17.38
CA GLU A 428 -13.85 -11.94 17.64
C GLU A 428 -13.22 -12.60 18.88
N LEU A 429 -11.94 -12.31 19.13
CA LEU A 429 -11.18 -12.84 20.25
C LEU A 429 -11.32 -12.00 21.53
N GLY A 430 -12.04 -10.86 21.49
CA GLY A 430 -12.32 -10.02 22.66
C GLY A 430 -11.17 -9.10 23.06
N PHE A 431 -10.28 -8.75 22.14
CA PHE A 431 -9.18 -7.80 22.40
C PHE A 431 -9.61 -6.33 22.35
N LEU A 432 -10.78 -6.04 21.78
CA LEU A 432 -11.42 -4.73 21.88
C LEU A 432 -12.27 -4.71 23.15
N THR A 433 -11.64 -4.27 24.24
CA THR A 433 -12.09 -4.59 25.60
C THR A 433 -13.24 -3.73 26.11
N ASP A 434 -13.47 -2.58 25.47
CA ASP A 434 -14.55 -1.66 25.80
C ASP A 434 -15.22 -1.06 24.56
N ALA A 435 -16.30 -0.32 24.79
CA ALA A 435 -17.08 0.30 23.72
C ALA A 435 -16.30 1.37 22.95
N GLU A 436 -15.34 2.04 23.58
CA GLU A 436 -14.50 3.06 22.93
C GLU A 436 -13.57 2.40 21.90
N GLU A 437 -12.82 1.38 22.30
CA GLU A 437 -11.95 0.62 21.40
C GLU A 437 -12.75 -0.06 20.28
N ARG A 438 -13.89 -0.67 20.63
CA ARG A 438 -14.75 -1.33 19.65
C ARG A 438 -15.39 -0.35 18.66
N LEU A 439 -15.80 0.84 19.10
CA LEU A 439 -16.33 1.87 18.20
C LEU A 439 -15.23 2.40 17.27
N GLY A 440 -14.00 2.55 17.75
CA GLY A 440 -12.85 2.93 16.92
C GLY A 440 -12.54 1.92 15.82
N TYR A 441 -12.53 0.62 16.13
CA TYR A 441 -12.46 -0.46 15.13
C TYR A 441 -13.61 -0.40 14.12
N LEU A 442 -14.85 -0.18 14.59
CA LEU A 442 -15.99 -0.11 13.69
C LEU A 442 -15.94 1.13 12.77
N ASP A 443 -15.41 2.26 13.23
CA ASP A 443 -15.16 3.42 12.39
C ASP A 443 -14.06 3.14 11.35
N ALA A 444 -12.97 2.49 11.77
CA ALA A 444 -11.93 2.00 10.88
C ALA A 444 -12.53 1.10 9.78
N GLN A 445 -13.39 0.15 10.12
CA GLN A 445 -14.10 -0.72 9.17
C GLN A 445 -15.08 0.05 8.27
N MET A 446 -15.80 1.01 8.84
CA MET A 446 -16.74 1.86 8.13
C MET A 446 -16.04 2.72 7.08
N MET A 447 -14.89 3.31 7.41
CA MET A 447 -14.06 4.05 6.47
C MET A 447 -13.65 3.17 5.27
N ARG A 448 -13.24 1.90 5.49
CA ARG A 448 -12.90 0.98 4.39
C ARG A 448 -14.13 0.51 3.59
N ALA A 449 -15.32 0.45 4.19
CA ALA A 449 -16.56 0.23 3.44
C ALA A 449 -16.94 1.46 2.60
N ALA A 450 -16.80 2.66 3.15
CA ALA A 450 -17.01 3.92 2.45
C ALA A 450 -16.05 4.06 1.26
N ARG A 451 -14.79 3.64 1.38
CA ARG A 451 -13.83 3.55 0.25
C ARG A 451 -14.40 2.79 -0.95
N VAL A 452 -15.03 1.63 -0.74
CA VAL A 452 -15.67 0.85 -1.83
C VAL A 452 -16.77 1.67 -2.52
N ILE A 453 -17.60 2.34 -1.73
CA ILE A 453 -18.71 3.15 -2.24
C ILE A 453 -18.19 4.33 -3.05
N VAL A 454 -17.30 5.15 -2.48
CA VAL A 454 -16.88 6.41 -3.10
C VAL A 454 -15.95 6.19 -4.28
N ASP A 455 -15.02 5.24 -4.19
CA ASP A 455 -14.02 4.99 -5.23
C ASP A 455 -14.69 4.46 -6.51
N ILE A 456 -15.50 3.39 -6.40
CA ILE A 456 -16.27 2.88 -7.56
C ILE A 456 -17.29 3.93 -8.00
N GLY A 457 -18.03 4.50 -7.04
CA GLY A 457 -19.12 5.43 -7.29
C GLY A 457 -18.68 6.62 -8.12
N MET A 458 -17.65 7.35 -7.69
CA MET A 458 -17.16 8.54 -8.37
C MET A 458 -16.50 8.21 -9.71
N HIS A 459 -15.67 7.15 -9.78
CA HIS A 459 -14.96 6.84 -11.01
C HIS A 459 -15.87 6.37 -12.15
N LEU A 460 -17.00 5.75 -11.82
CA LEU A 460 -18.00 5.27 -12.78
C LEU A 460 -19.22 6.19 -12.88
N GLU A 461 -19.26 7.28 -12.11
CA GLU A 461 -20.40 8.20 -11.98
C GLU A 461 -21.72 7.45 -11.71
N LEU A 462 -21.66 6.43 -10.85
CA LEU A 462 -22.80 5.58 -10.54
C LEU A 462 -23.90 6.38 -9.84
N ARG A 463 -25.12 5.86 -9.95
CA ARG A 463 -26.26 6.43 -9.25
C ARG A 463 -26.20 6.04 -7.77
N ILE A 464 -26.29 7.01 -6.89
CA ILE A 464 -26.44 6.81 -5.46
C ILE A 464 -27.79 6.09 -5.22
N PRO A 465 -27.83 4.99 -4.44
CA PRO A 465 -29.05 4.23 -4.18
C PRO A 465 -30.21 5.11 -3.71
N ALA A 466 -31.43 4.78 -4.14
CA ALA A 466 -32.61 5.59 -3.83
C ALA A 466 -32.99 5.56 -2.34
N ASP A 467 -32.51 4.55 -1.61
CA ASP A 467 -32.63 4.37 -0.16
C ASP A 467 -31.40 4.89 0.61
N SER A 468 -30.41 5.48 -0.08
CA SER A 468 -29.27 6.11 0.56
C SER A 468 -29.71 7.26 1.47
N PRO A 469 -29.13 7.40 2.67
CA PRO A 469 -29.35 8.57 3.54
C PRO A 469 -28.67 9.85 3.01
N PHE A 470 -27.87 9.73 1.95
CA PHE A 470 -27.06 10.80 1.36
C PHE A 470 -27.38 10.92 -0.13
N HIS A 471 -27.85 12.09 -0.59
CA HIS A 471 -28.14 12.42 -2.00
C HIS A 471 -28.83 11.31 -2.83
N PRO A 472 -29.99 10.78 -2.41
CA PRO A 472 -30.62 9.62 -3.04
C PRO A 472 -30.97 9.88 -4.51
N GLY A 473 -30.48 9.00 -5.39
CA GLY A 473 -30.78 9.02 -6.81
C GLY A 473 -29.96 10.02 -7.65
N GLU A 474 -29.08 10.81 -7.04
CA GLU A 474 -28.07 11.61 -7.75
C GLU A 474 -26.95 10.71 -8.29
N ARG A 475 -26.03 11.28 -9.08
CA ARG A 475 -24.82 10.58 -9.53
C ARG A 475 -23.63 11.07 -8.75
N TRP A 476 -22.72 10.16 -8.42
CA TRP A 476 -21.48 10.56 -7.75
C TRP A 476 -20.68 11.54 -8.57
N THR A 477 -20.13 12.53 -7.87
CA THR A 477 -19.02 13.36 -8.30
C THR A 477 -17.91 13.25 -7.25
N PRO A 478 -16.66 13.66 -7.55
CA PRO A 478 -15.60 13.72 -6.56
C PRO A 478 -15.98 14.56 -5.32
N GLU A 479 -16.75 15.64 -5.50
CA GLU A 479 -17.19 16.51 -4.41
C GLU A 479 -18.20 15.80 -3.50
N LEU A 480 -19.18 15.10 -4.07
CA LEU A 480 -20.13 14.29 -3.29
C LEU A 480 -19.41 13.13 -2.58
N ALA A 481 -18.41 12.53 -3.23
CA ALA A 481 -17.57 11.48 -2.64
C ALA A 481 -16.81 11.99 -1.41
N GLU A 482 -16.23 13.19 -1.49
CA GLU A 482 -15.54 13.85 -0.38
C GLU A 482 -16.49 14.17 0.77
N GLU A 483 -17.65 14.76 0.47
CA GLU A 483 -18.67 15.08 1.47
C GLU A 483 -19.17 13.81 2.17
N PHE A 484 -19.48 12.74 1.41
CA PHE A 484 -19.91 11.47 1.98
C PHE A 484 -18.82 10.86 2.87
N PHE A 485 -17.57 10.81 2.40
CA PHE A 485 -16.47 10.21 3.14
C PHE A 485 -16.18 10.97 4.44
N GLY A 486 -16.19 12.30 4.40
CA GLY A 486 -16.01 13.14 5.59
C GLY A 486 -17.17 13.05 6.59
N ALA A 487 -18.41 12.92 6.11
CA ALA A 487 -19.58 12.77 6.99
C ALA A 487 -19.70 11.37 7.63
N HIS A 488 -19.00 10.37 7.07
CA HIS A 488 -19.11 8.96 7.46
C HIS A 488 -17.76 8.33 7.86
N SER A 489 -16.84 9.15 8.37
CA SER A 489 -15.62 8.72 9.05
C SER A 489 -15.29 9.70 10.18
N SER A 490 -14.53 9.28 11.20
CA SER A 490 -14.05 10.22 12.24
C SER A 490 -12.81 11.01 11.82
N ARG A 491 -12.46 10.99 10.54
CA ARG A 491 -11.19 11.54 10.04
C ARG A 491 -11.28 13.06 9.88
N PRO A 492 -10.19 13.80 10.16
CA PRO A 492 -10.17 15.24 9.96
C PRO A 492 -10.21 15.59 8.46
N ALA A 493 -10.59 16.83 8.16
CA ALA A 493 -10.87 17.26 6.78
C ALA A 493 -9.65 17.19 5.86
N ASP A 494 -8.45 17.50 6.36
CA ASP A 494 -7.18 17.38 5.64
C ASP A 494 -6.85 15.93 5.27
N PHE A 495 -7.13 14.99 6.17
CA PHE A 495 -7.02 13.57 5.88
C PHE A 495 -8.03 13.14 4.79
N VAL A 496 -9.28 13.58 4.89
CA VAL A 496 -10.33 13.30 3.91
C VAL A 496 -9.93 13.83 2.53
N GLU A 497 -9.48 15.07 2.43
CA GLU A 497 -9.03 15.68 1.18
C GLU A 497 -7.85 14.92 0.55
N SER A 498 -6.87 14.53 1.37
CA SER A 498 -5.70 13.77 0.96
C SER A 498 -6.10 12.38 0.43
N GLU A 499 -6.99 11.69 1.13
CA GLU A 499 -7.47 10.36 0.72
C GLU A 499 -8.34 10.42 -0.54
N LEU A 500 -9.19 11.43 -0.71
CA LEU A 500 -9.95 11.59 -1.96
C LEU A 500 -9.02 11.86 -3.14
N THR A 501 -7.97 12.66 -2.93
CA THR A 501 -6.93 12.88 -3.95
C THR A 501 -6.18 11.58 -4.26
N ARG A 502 -5.91 10.75 -3.24
CA ARG A 502 -5.33 9.41 -3.40
C ARG A 502 -6.23 8.50 -4.24
N TYR A 503 -7.52 8.45 -3.95
CA TYR A 503 -8.46 7.59 -4.66
C TYR A 503 -8.52 7.97 -6.15
N LEU A 504 -8.45 9.26 -6.46
CA LEU A 504 -8.32 9.76 -7.84
C LEU A 504 -6.95 9.45 -8.49
N THR A 505 -5.88 9.31 -7.69
CA THR A 505 -4.53 9.00 -8.16
C THR A 505 -4.37 7.52 -8.51
N ILE A 506 -4.87 6.62 -7.64
CA ILE A 506 -4.72 5.16 -7.75
C ILE A 506 -6.09 4.45 -7.70
N PRO A 507 -6.92 4.60 -8.77
CA PRO A 507 -8.29 4.09 -8.80
C PRO A 507 -8.32 2.57 -8.55
N GLY A 508 -9.26 2.10 -7.72
CA GLY A 508 -9.45 0.67 -7.46
C GLY A 508 -8.47 0.07 -6.44
N GLN A 509 -7.51 0.83 -5.90
CA GLN A 509 -6.68 0.36 -4.78
C GLN A 509 -7.46 0.35 -3.47
N ALA A 510 -8.21 1.42 -3.19
CA ALA A 510 -8.91 1.64 -1.93
C ALA A 510 -10.00 0.60 -1.63
N ILE A 511 -10.55 -0.04 -2.66
CA ILE A 511 -11.58 -1.09 -2.51
C ILE A 511 -10.99 -2.42 -2.03
N GLY A 512 -9.69 -2.64 -2.27
CA GLY A 512 -9.00 -3.91 -2.00
C GLY A 512 -8.95 -4.28 -0.53
N TYR A 513 -8.97 -3.29 0.36
CA TYR A 513 -9.07 -3.52 1.81
C TYR A 513 -10.31 -4.37 2.12
N LYS A 514 -11.50 -3.85 1.78
CA LYS A 514 -12.77 -4.46 2.20
C LYS A 514 -13.14 -5.67 1.35
N LEU A 515 -12.84 -5.64 0.05
CA LEU A 515 -13.05 -6.80 -0.83
C LEU A 515 -12.06 -7.93 -0.54
N GLY A 516 -10.82 -7.59 -0.16
CA GLY A 516 -9.85 -8.55 0.32
C GLY A 516 -10.29 -9.21 1.63
N GLU A 517 -10.76 -8.43 2.60
CA GLU A 517 -11.30 -8.97 3.86
C GLU A 517 -12.46 -9.94 3.60
N ARG A 518 -13.36 -9.58 2.67
CA ARG A 518 -14.45 -10.46 2.22
C ARG A 518 -13.93 -11.79 1.68
N ALA A 519 -12.87 -11.77 0.88
CA ALA A 519 -12.25 -12.97 0.32
C ALA A 519 -11.61 -13.85 1.42
N TRP A 520 -10.88 -13.26 2.36
CA TRP A 520 -10.30 -13.97 3.50
C TRP A 520 -11.36 -14.65 4.38
N LEU A 521 -12.44 -13.94 4.69
CA LEU A 521 -13.57 -14.51 5.44
C LEU A 521 -14.26 -15.65 4.68
N LEU A 522 -14.46 -15.48 3.37
CA LEU A 522 -15.08 -16.51 2.54
C LEU A 522 -14.21 -17.77 2.49
N GLY A 523 -12.90 -17.61 2.33
CA GLY A 523 -11.92 -18.69 2.39
C GLY A 523 -11.97 -19.45 3.71
N ARG A 524 -11.92 -18.73 4.85
CA ARG A 524 -12.05 -19.32 6.20
C ARG A 524 -13.33 -20.10 6.38
N GLU A 525 -14.46 -19.54 5.95
CA GLU A 525 -15.77 -20.16 6.12
C GLU A 525 -15.93 -21.41 5.23
N ASN A 526 -15.39 -21.38 4.02
CA ASN A 526 -15.39 -22.54 3.13
C ASN A 526 -14.51 -23.67 3.66
N ALA A 527 -13.30 -23.35 4.13
CA ALA A 527 -12.41 -24.29 4.81
C ALA A 527 -13.10 -24.92 6.02
N ARG A 528 -13.70 -24.09 6.89
CA ARG A 528 -14.45 -24.57 8.05
C ARG A 528 -15.59 -25.52 7.66
N LYS A 529 -16.38 -25.19 6.64
CA LYS A 529 -17.46 -26.06 6.13
C LYS A 529 -16.93 -27.39 5.60
N ARG A 530 -15.81 -27.35 4.89
CA ARG A 530 -15.17 -28.52 4.28
C ARG A 530 -14.63 -29.48 5.34
N HIS A 531 -13.96 -28.95 6.35
CA HIS A 531 -13.27 -29.73 7.38
C HIS A 531 -14.16 -30.06 8.59
N GLY A 532 -15.29 -29.36 8.77
CA GLY A 532 -16.25 -29.62 9.84
C GLY A 532 -15.61 -29.54 11.22
N ASP A 533 -15.84 -30.55 12.06
CA ASP A 533 -15.28 -30.63 13.42
C ASP A 533 -13.74 -30.76 13.44
N ALA A 534 -13.12 -31.10 12.31
CA ALA A 534 -11.66 -31.20 12.20
C ALA A 534 -10.99 -29.86 11.83
N PHE A 535 -11.77 -28.80 11.61
CA PHE A 535 -11.22 -27.48 11.30
C PHE A 535 -10.49 -26.90 12.52
N ASP A 536 -9.19 -26.65 12.36
CA ASP A 536 -8.35 -25.97 13.34
C ASP A 536 -7.99 -24.58 12.81
N LEU A 537 -8.47 -23.54 13.49
CA LEU A 537 -8.25 -22.16 13.07
C LEU A 537 -6.77 -21.75 13.13
N LYS A 538 -6.01 -22.25 14.11
CA LYS A 538 -4.57 -21.95 14.21
C LYS A 538 -3.83 -22.58 13.04
N ALA A 539 -4.10 -23.86 12.77
CA ALA A 539 -3.48 -24.55 11.64
C ALA A 539 -3.83 -23.88 10.30
N TRP A 540 -5.10 -23.46 10.12
CA TRP A 540 -5.55 -22.73 8.95
C TRP A 540 -4.83 -21.39 8.79
N HIS A 541 -4.71 -20.58 9.87
CA HIS A 541 -3.95 -19.33 9.83
C HIS A 541 -2.50 -19.56 9.40
N MET A 542 -1.81 -20.53 10.02
CA MET A 542 -0.40 -20.78 9.71
C MET A 542 -0.20 -21.23 8.26
N ALA A 543 -1.09 -22.07 7.73
CA ALA A 543 -1.05 -22.47 6.33
C ALA A 543 -1.37 -21.30 5.39
N ALA A 544 -2.39 -20.51 5.70
CA ALA A 544 -2.83 -19.38 4.88
C ALA A 544 -1.78 -18.26 4.81
N LEU A 545 -1.05 -18.01 5.89
CA LEU A 545 0.02 -17.02 5.94
C LEU A 545 1.32 -17.51 5.32
N SER A 546 1.47 -18.82 5.10
CA SER A 546 2.68 -19.41 4.53
C SER A 546 2.58 -19.65 3.01
N GLN A 547 1.47 -19.28 2.37
CA GLN A 547 1.26 -19.53 0.93
C GLN A 547 1.78 -18.42 0.00
N GLY A 548 2.22 -17.29 0.56
CA GLY A 548 2.54 -16.06 -0.19
C GLY A 548 1.31 -15.27 -0.61
N SER A 549 1.51 -14.22 -1.40
CA SER A 549 0.42 -13.43 -1.97
C SER A 549 -0.25 -14.14 -3.15
N LEU A 550 -1.53 -13.86 -3.37
CA LEU A 550 -2.36 -14.36 -4.48
C LEU A 550 -3.41 -13.30 -4.83
N GLY A 551 -3.78 -13.22 -6.12
CA GLY A 551 -4.95 -12.43 -6.56
C GLY A 551 -6.25 -12.98 -5.97
N LEU A 552 -7.28 -12.14 -5.81
CA LEU A 552 -8.51 -12.58 -5.17
C LEU A 552 -9.20 -13.77 -5.87
N ASP A 553 -9.01 -13.93 -7.19
CA ASP A 553 -9.49 -15.10 -7.94
C ASP A 553 -8.92 -16.41 -7.40
N ASP A 554 -7.60 -16.46 -7.18
CA ASP A 554 -6.90 -17.64 -6.68
C ASP A 554 -6.95 -17.76 -5.15
N LEU A 555 -7.01 -16.63 -4.44
CA LEU A 555 -6.91 -16.57 -2.99
C LEU A 555 -8.06 -17.33 -2.32
N VAL A 556 -9.31 -17.10 -2.75
CA VAL A 556 -10.46 -17.75 -2.13
C VAL A 556 -10.37 -19.26 -2.29
N ASP A 557 -9.99 -19.73 -3.47
CA ASP A 557 -9.88 -21.16 -3.76
C ASP A 557 -8.78 -21.84 -2.95
N GLU A 558 -7.58 -21.25 -2.88
CA GLU A 558 -6.48 -21.81 -2.08
C GLU A 558 -6.81 -21.76 -0.57
N LEU A 559 -7.37 -20.66 -0.06
CA LEU A 559 -7.81 -20.57 1.34
C LEU A 559 -8.92 -21.57 1.70
N SER A 560 -9.82 -21.85 0.76
CA SER A 560 -10.95 -22.79 0.96
C SER A 560 -10.49 -24.26 1.01
N ALA A 561 -9.32 -24.56 0.46
CA ALA A 561 -8.76 -25.90 0.37
C ALA A 561 -7.93 -26.30 1.60
N LEU A 562 -7.44 -25.32 2.36
CA LEU A 562 -6.76 -25.48 3.66
C LEU A 562 -7.73 -25.99 4.73
#